data_AF-A0A428TX64-F1
#
_entry.id   AF-A0A428TX64-F1
#
_cell.length_a   1.000
_cell.length_b   1.000
_cell.length_c   1.000
_cell.angle_alpha   90.00
_cell.angle_beta   90.00
_cell.angle_gamma   90.00
#
_symmetry.space_group_name_H-M   'P 1'
#
loop_
_entity.id
_entity.type
_entity.pdbx_description
1 polymer ?
#
loop_
_entity_poly.entity_id
_entity_poly.type
_entity_poly.pdbx_seq_one_letter_code
_entity_poly.pdbx_strand_id
1 'polypeptide(L)'
;MLSKAYLLSLLLPAAASNRVCQLSANNQTQPTNQTLPSDPNAPTNGTGSTNGTIPEDDTPWVPTCKLPRNSFAWLSVGHGFMGDCVQSKGTIQGRMIFVDFSDAEALEGESPQDAYDFLVPDANKWFQEISHGQLDLNITADTSKFYRMPNSAESYGWDSGLSNQQHYAYVENALDAYMNNGENPPPPLTDILYVVPTRNAAWLSRSLASSFGAFTSDGTFVSKRAITFGVDPYNSWGYKALNHETGHSMCLPDLYPLDLNFPTGEFVGGYSVMGNVGGIAPDFFAWDKWRLGWLADEDIDCILEHGTTRHTLTPLETQGGTKAVVVAANKTSALVAEARTAKGADEKICAPGVLLYTIDTTRSTGEGPIRVLDATPGSDSCGSEVSGWEPKNDATLSLSGTKSYEVSGWGIKVSLIDDKDGQFEIEVEYL
;
A
#
# COMPACT_ATOMS: atom_id res chain seq x y z
N MET A 1 27.89 -39.97 -62.57
CA MET A 1 26.71 -40.55 -63.25
C MET A 1 25.60 -40.65 -62.22
N LEU A 2 24.44 -39.98 -62.48
CA LEU A 2 23.04 -40.24 -62.03
C LEU A 2 22.84 -40.90 -60.63
N SER A 3 22.00 -40.43 -59.69
CA SER A 3 20.61 -39.95 -59.84
C SER A 3 20.02 -39.56 -58.47
N LYS A 4 19.17 -38.52 -58.47
CA LYS A 4 17.87 -38.31 -57.76
C LYS A 4 17.67 -38.54 -56.25
N ALA A 5 17.06 -37.51 -55.67
CA ALA A 5 16.32 -37.43 -54.40
C ALA A 5 15.11 -38.37 -54.30
N TYR A 6 14.66 -38.66 -53.07
CA TYR A 6 13.25 -38.69 -52.67
C TYR A 6 13.11 -38.49 -51.15
N LEU A 7 12.26 -37.52 -50.77
CA LEU A 7 11.65 -37.40 -49.44
C LEU A 7 10.75 -38.61 -49.19
N LEU A 8 10.75 -39.12 -47.96
CA LEU A 8 9.64 -39.93 -47.45
C LEU A 8 9.17 -39.39 -46.10
N SER A 9 7.94 -38.88 -46.13
CA SER A 9 7.07 -38.55 -45.03
C SER A 9 6.56 -39.81 -44.33
N LEU A 10 6.41 -39.74 -43.01
CA LEU A 10 5.59 -40.65 -42.23
C LEU A 10 4.60 -39.82 -41.41
N LEU A 11 3.34 -39.90 -41.84
CA LEU A 11 2.14 -39.45 -41.14
C LEU A 11 1.77 -40.45 -40.04
N LEU A 12 1.36 -39.96 -38.88
CA LEU A 12 0.44 -40.57 -37.89
C LEU A 12 -0.13 -39.43 -37.01
N PRO A 13 -1.29 -39.60 -36.35
CA PRO A 13 -2.46 -38.76 -36.58
C PRO A 13 -2.76 -37.76 -35.47
N ALA A 14 -3.58 -36.77 -35.85
CA ALA A 14 -4.15 -35.76 -34.98
C ALA A 14 -5.05 -36.34 -33.88
N ALA A 15 -4.80 -35.91 -32.64
CA ALA A 15 -5.83 -35.77 -31.62
C ALA A 15 -5.78 -34.31 -31.15
N ALA A 16 -6.88 -33.60 -31.44
CA ALA A 16 -7.05 -32.21 -31.10
C ALA A 16 -7.21 -32.04 -29.58
N SER A 17 -6.40 -31.17 -28.99
CA SER A 17 -6.76 -30.44 -27.78
C SER A 17 -6.30 -29.00 -27.97
N ASN A 18 -7.15 -28.22 -28.62
CA ASN A 18 -7.04 -26.76 -28.62
C ASN A 18 -7.35 -26.27 -27.20
N ARG A 19 -6.32 -25.90 -26.44
CA ARG A 19 -6.40 -24.76 -25.53
C ARG A 19 -5.24 -23.83 -25.87
N VAL A 20 -5.52 -22.98 -26.84
CA VAL A 20 -4.77 -21.76 -27.09
C VAL A 20 -4.88 -20.91 -25.82
N CYS A 21 -3.75 -20.66 -25.15
CA CYS A 21 -3.63 -19.55 -24.21
C CYS A 21 -3.87 -18.26 -25.00
N GLN A 22 -5.10 -17.76 -24.98
CA GLN A 22 -5.37 -16.38 -25.33
C GLN A 22 -4.90 -15.52 -24.15
N LEU A 23 -3.83 -14.77 -24.38
CA LEU A 23 -3.51 -13.57 -23.61
C LEU A 23 -4.66 -12.58 -23.84
N SER A 24 -5.64 -12.58 -22.94
CA SER A 24 -6.57 -11.47 -22.79
C SER A 24 -5.88 -10.39 -21.98
N ALA A 25 -5.89 -9.16 -22.49
CA ALA A 25 -5.59 -7.96 -21.71
C ALA A 25 -6.69 -7.82 -20.65
N ASN A 26 -6.54 -8.51 -19.52
CA ASN A 26 -7.42 -8.33 -18.38
C ASN A 26 -6.89 -7.13 -17.59
N ASN A 27 -7.73 -6.11 -17.54
CA ASN A 27 -7.71 -5.05 -16.53
C ASN A 27 -7.59 -5.72 -15.16
N GLN A 28 -6.38 -5.77 -14.58
CA GLN A 28 -6.16 -6.37 -13.27
C GLN A 28 -6.63 -5.39 -12.19
N THR A 29 -7.92 -5.43 -11.90
CA THR A 29 -8.50 -4.83 -10.70
C THR A 29 -8.04 -5.63 -9.48
N GLN A 30 -7.71 -4.94 -8.38
CA GLN A 30 -7.40 -5.59 -7.11
C GLN A 30 -8.63 -6.35 -6.60
N PRO A 31 -8.54 -7.65 -6.27
CA PRO A 31 -9.60 -8.36 -5.57
C PRO A 31 -9.50 -8.08 -4.06
N THR A 32 -10.28 -7.13 -3.57
CA THR A 32 -10.37 -6.80 -2.14
C THR A 32 -11.76 -7.11 -1.59
N ASN A 33 -11.87 -8.24 -0.89
CA ASN A 33 -13.00 -8.51 -0.01
C ASN A 33 -12.47 -8.43 1.43
N GLN A 34 -11.94 -7.25 1.81
CA GLN A 34 -11.66 -6.95 3.21
C GLN A 34 -13.00 -6.60 3.86
N THR A 35 -13.53 -7.51 4.66
CA THR A 35 -14.55 -7.17 5.64
C THR A 35 -13.85 -6.40 6.76
N LEU A 36 -14.41 -5.24 7.13
CA LEU A 36 -14.07 -4.55 8.38
C LEU A 36 -14.02 -5.60 9.50
N PRO A 37 -12.91 -5.73 10.26
CA PRO A 37 -12.89 -6.61 11.41
C PRO A 37 -14.01 -6.21 12.36
N SER A 38 -14.91 -7.15 12.65
CA SER A 38 -15.83 -6.98 13.77
C SER A 38 -15.02 -7.17 15.05
N ASP A 39 -14.66 -6.07 15.69
CA ASP A 39 -13.99 -6.09 17.00
C ASP A 39 -14.95 -6.67 18.05
N PRO A 40 -14.65 -7.83 18.68
CA PRO A 40 -15.48 -8.38 19.75
C PRO A 40 -15.48 -7.52 21.03
N ASN A 41 -14.61 -6.51 21.13
CA ASN A 41 -14.59 -5.51 22.20
C ASN A 41 -15.21 -4.17 21.81
N ALA A 42 -15.81 -4.05 20.61
CA ALA A 42 -16.69 -2.93 20.32
C ALA A 42 -17.86 -2.97 21.33
N PRO A 43 -18.24 -1.85 21.97
CA PRO A 43 -19.35 -1.83 22.89
C PRO A 43 -20.61 -2.32 22.15
N THR A 44 -21.07 -3.50 22.52
CA THR A 44 -22.31 -4.09 22.02
C THR A 44 -23.48 -3.36 22.65
N ASN A 45 -23.92 -2.28 22.03
CA ASN A 45 -25.25 -1.74 22.28
C ASN A 45 -25.82 -1.03 21.04
N GLY A 46 -26.87 -1.64 20.50
CA GLY A 46 -27.88 -0.96 19.72
C GLY A 46 -27.85 -1.28 18.23
N THR A 47 -28.89 -1.97 17.76
CA THR A 47 -29.41 -1.82 16.40
C THR A 47 -29.56 -0.32 16.09
N GLY A 48 -28.56 0.24 15.42
CA GLY A 48 -28.47 1.66 15.10
C GLY A 48 -28.76 1.91 13.63
N SER A 49 -29.79 2.71 13.39
CA SER A 49 -30.10 3.37 12.12
C SER A 49 -28.84 3.87 11.38
N THR A 50 -28.91 3.91 10.05
CA THR A 50 -27.98 4.59 9.12
C THR A 50 -27.88 6.13 9.32
N ASN A 51 -28.07 6.62 10.54
CA ASN A 51 -28.04 8.02 10.97
C ASN A 51 -27.23 8.22 12.27
N GLY A 52 -26.21 7.40 12.52
CA GLY A 52 -25.30 7.62 13.64
C GLY A 52 -24.41 8.84 13.39
N THR A 53 -24.83 10.02 13.81
CA THR A 53 -23.96 11.20 13.89
C THR A 53 -22.77 10.87 14.78
N ILE A 54 -21.55 10.96 14.23
CA ILE A 54 -20.31 11.00 15.00
C ILE A 54 -20.54 12.06 16.10
N PRO A 55 -20.23 11.79 17.38
CA PRO A 55 -20.42 12.78 18.44
C PRO A 55 -19.77 14.10 18.02
N GLU A 56 -20.54 15.19 18.00
CA GLU A 56 -19.98 16.52 17.77
C GLU A 56 -18.98 16.78 18.90
N ASP A 57 -17.70 16.74 18.53
CA ASP A 57 -16.64 17.17 19.42
C ASP A 57 -16.72 18.70 19.55
N ASP A 58 -17.39 19.14 20.61
CA ASP A 58 -17.58 20.54 20.99
C ASP A 58 -16.32 21.16 21.63
N THR A 59 -15.19 20.45 21.67
CA THR A 59 -13.95 21.07 22.13
C THR A 59 -13.54 22.21 21.20
N PRO A 60 -13.17 23.38 21.75
CA PRO A 60 -12.66 24.48 20.94
C PRO A 60 -11.45 24.01 20.13
N TRP A 61 -11.60 24.04 18.80
CA TRP A 61 -10.52 23.65 17.90
C TRP A 61 -9.36 24.63 18.03
N VAL A 62 -8.16 24.10 18.27
CA VAL A 62 -6.90 24.84 18.11
C VAL A 62 -6.39 24.55 16.71
N PRO A 63 -6.39 25.53 15.79
CA PRO A 63 -5.94 25.30 14.42
C PRO A 63 -4.53 24.72 14.35
N THR A 64 -4.38 23.65 13.57
CA THR A 64 -3.11 22.96 13.36
C THR A 64 -3.16 22.23 12.02
N CYS A 65 -2.05 22.22 11.28
CA CYS A 65 -1.91 21.37 10.11
C CYS A 65 -1.65 19.91 10.48
N LYS A 66 -1.15 19.64 11.69
CA LYS A 66 -1.06 18.29 12.24
C LYS A 66 -2.41 17.86 12.80
N LEU A 67 -3.36 17.60 11.89
CA LEU A 67 -4.70 17.17 12.28
C LEU A 67 -4.64 15.88 13.09
N PRO A 68 -5.32 15.79 14.25
CA PRO A 68 -5.19 14.65 15.14
C PRO A 68 -5.84 13.39 14.56
N ARG A 69 -5.30 12.22 14.94
CA ARG A 69 -5.94 10.93 14.70
C ARG A 69 -7.35 10.92 15.29
N ASN A 70 -8.33 10.51 14.49
CA ASN A 70 -9.68 10.25 14.99
C ASN A 70 -9.77 8.80 15.50
N SER A 71 -10.23 8.60 16.73
CA SER A 71 -10.33 7.26 17.32
C SER A 71 -11.47 6.40 16.76
N PHE A 72 -12.45 7.01 16.10
CA PHE A 72 -13.59 6.31 15.49
C PHE A 72 -13.32 5.89 14.03
N ALA A 73 -12.27 6.44 13.41
CA ALA A 73 -11.83 6.05 12.08
C ALA A 73 -10.74 4.98 12.18
N TRP A 74 -11.03 3.78 11.66
CA TRP A 74 -10.07 2.68 11.66
C TRP A 74 -8.90 3.01 10.72
N LEU A 75 -7.67 2.88 11.22
CA LEU A 75 -6.45 3.34 10.54
C LEU A 75 -6.54 4.80 10.05
N SER A 76 -7.13 5.67 10.87
CA SER A 76 -7.23 7.12 10.60
C SER A 76 -5.89 7.71 10.12
N VAL A 77 -5.98 8.53 9.08
CA VAL A 77 -4.86 9.31 8.52
C VAL A 77 -4.51 10.55 9.34
N GLY A 78 -5.05 10.74 10.55
CA GLY A 78 -4.61 11.84 11.41
C GLY A 78 -3.26 11.54 12.08
N HIS A 79 -2.59 12.59 12.56
CA HIS A 79 -1.33 12.49 13.30
C HIS A 79 -1.52 11.78 14.65
N GLY A 80 -0.60 10.86 14.92
CA GLY A 80 -0.70 9.88 16.00
C GLY A 80 -1.01 8.48 15.45
N PHE A 81 -0.68 7.46 16.24
CA PHE A 81 -0.82 6.07 15.84
C PHE A 81 -1.59 5.27 16.90
N MET A 82 -2.08 4.10 16.50
CA MET A 82 -2.55 3.11 17.45
C MET A 82 -1.37 2.53 18.25
N GLY A 83 -1.64 1.98 19.44
CA GLY A 83 -0.58 1.51 20.34
C GLY A 83 0.16 0.25 19.85
N ASP A 84 -0.43 -0.49 18.92
CA ASP A 84 0.05 -1.76 18.37
C ASP A 84 0.76 -1.61 17.02
N CYS A 85 0.96 -0.37 16.54
CA CYS A 85 1.71 -0.10 15.32
C CYS A 85 3.20 -0.42 15.51
N VAL A 86 3.83 -0.87 14.43
CA VAL A 86 5.29 -1.00 14.32
C VAL A 86 5.90 0.39 14.16
N GLN A 87 7.10 0.56 14.72
CA GLN A 87 7.86 1.80 14.56
C GLN A 87 8.13 2.09 13.08
N SER A 88 8.00 3.34 12.68
CA SER A 88 8.23 3.78 11.30
C SER A 88 9.63 4.33 11.05
N LYS A 89 10.49 4.42 12.08
CA LYS A 89 11.86 4.95 11.96
C LYS A 89 12.89 3.98 12.52
N GLY A 90 14.13 4.13 12.05
CA GLY A 90 15.24 3.26 12.44
C GLY A 90 15.18 1.95 11.66
N THR A 91 15.43 0.83 12.34
CA THR A 91 15.47 -0.48 11.69
C THR A 91 14.34 -1.35 12.21
N ILE A 92 13.37 -1.66 11.34
CA ILE A 92 12.35 -2.67 11.63
C ILE A 92 13.03 -4.04 11.63
N GLN A 93 12.87 -4.78 12.73
CA GLN A 93 13.35 -6.16 12.82
C GLN A 93 12.27 -7.11 12.27
N GLY A 94 12.65 -7.94 11.30
CA GLY A 94 11.79 -8.94 10.70
C GLY A 94 12.30 -10.36 10.91
N ARG A 95 11.36 -11.32 11.03
CA ARG A 95 11.63 -12.74 10.83
C ARG A 95 10.78 -13.26 9.69
N MET A 96 11.39 -13.90 8.71
CA MET A 96 10.70 -14.57 7.60
C MET A 96 10.79 -16.08 7.73
N ILE A 97 9.64 -16.75 7.58
CA ILE A 97 9.51 -18.20 7.50
C ILE A 97 8.76 -18.57 6.22
N PHE A 98 9.05 -19.75 5.67
CA PHE A 98 8.53 -20.20 4.39
C PHE A 98 7.72 -21.47 4.58
N VAL A 99 6.57 -21.56 3.91
CA VAL A 99 5.62 -22.66 4.13
C VAL A 99 5.14 -23.29 2.83
N ASP A 100 4.82 -24.58 2.88
CA ASP A 100 4.12 -25.29 1.81
C ASP A 100 2.94 -26.11 2.36
N PHE A 101 2.16 -26.72 1.48
CA PHE A 101 0.88 -27.37 1.83
C PHE A 101 0.75 -28.72 1.16
N SER A 102 -0.12 -29.59 1.67
CA SER A 102 -0.35 -30.93 1.09
C SER A 102 -0.91 -30.93 -0.33
N ASP A 103 -1.64 -29.87 -0.70
CA ASP A 103 -2.27 -29.64 -2.01
C ASP A 103 -1.55 -28.57 -2.84
N ALA A 104 -0.49 -27.98 -2.28
CA ALA A 104 0.35 -26.97 -2.91
C ALA A 104 1.77 -27.10 -2.36
N GLU A 105 2.45 -28.18 -2.76
CA GLU A 105 3.86 -28.40 -2.43
C GLU A 105 4.76 -27.45 -3.23
N ALA A 106 5.95 -27.18 -2.71
CA ALA A 106 6.95 -26.40 -3.43
C ALA A 106 7.25 -27.00 -4.81
N LEU A 107 7.37 -26.14 -5.82
CA LEU A 107 7.69 -26.59 -7.18
C LEU A 107 9.12 -27.15 -7.25
N GLU A 108 9.37 -28.04 -8.22
CA GLU A 108 10.72 -28.55 -8.45
C GLU A 108 11.69 -27.38 -8.75
N GLY A 109 12.75 -27.27 -7.95
CA GLY A 109 13.75 -26.21 -8.07
C GLY A 109 13.37 -24.87 -7.40
N GLU A 110 12.19 -24.76 -6.81
CA GLU A 110 11.84 -23.61 -5.97
C GLU A 110 12.54 -23.70 -4.62
N SER A 111 13.17 -22.61 -4.18
CA SER A 111 13.77 -22.52 -2.85
C SER A 111 13.24 -21.32 -2.05
N PRO A 112 13.21 -21.42 -0.71
CA PRO A 112 12.95 -20.28 0.16
C PRO A 112 13.90 -19.09 -0.07
N GLN A 113 15.16 -19.37 -0.42
CA GLN A 113 16.16 -18.34 -0.71
C GLN A 113 15.75 -17.50 -1.92
N ASP A 114 15.22 -18.11 -2.97
CA ASP A 114 14.75 -17.37 -4.15
C ASP A 114 13.57 -16.46 -3.83
N ALA A 115 12.68 -16.88 -2.91
CA ALA A 115 11.58 -16.05 -2.46
C ALA A 115 12.08 -14.87 -1.59
N TYR A 116 13.05 -15.11 -0.71
CA TYR A 116 13.70 -14.06 0.06
C TYR A 116 14.38 -13.01 -0.85
N ASP A 117 15.22 -13.48 -1.79
CA ASP A 117 15.98 -12.61 -2.70
C ASP A 117 15.08 -11.85 -3.67
N PHE A 118 13.90 -12.39 -3.97
CA PHE A 118 12.88 -11.72 -4.78
C PHE A 118 12.15 -10.59 -4.03
N LEU A 119 11.92 -10.74 -2.73
CA LEU A 119 11.09 -9.80 -1.96
C LEU A 119 11.92 -8.77 -1.20
N VAL A 120 12.95 -9.19 -0.47
CA VAL A 120 13.52 -8.39 0.63
C VAL A 120 14.49 -7.31 0.15
N PRO A 121 15.49 -7.57 -0.71
CA PRO A 121 16.51 -6.59 -1.03
C PRO A 121 15.94 -5.32 -1.67
N ASP A 122 15.06 -5.47 -2.66
CA ASP A 122 14.45 -4.35 -3.37
C ASP A 122 13.41 -3.62 -2.50
N ALA A 123 12.63 -4.34 -1.69
CA ALA A 123 11.71 -3.72 -0.75
C ALA A 123 12.44 -2.87 0.29
N ASN A 124 13.57 -3.35 0.82
CA ASN A 124 14.39 -2.59 1.75
C ASN A 124 14.97 -1.33 1.08
N LYS A 125 15.58 -1.49 -0.10
CA LYS A 125 16.12 -0.37 -0.88
C LYS A 125 15.06 0.70 -1.15
N TRP A 126 13.84 0.28 -1.51
CA TRP A 126 12.73 1.19 -1.75
C TRP A 126 12.37 1.99 -0.50
N PHE A 127 12.28 1.36 0.67
CA PHE A 127 12.03 2.10 1.93
C PHE A 127 13.17 3.05 2.28
N GLN A 128 14.42 2.66 2.10
CA GLN A 128 15.57 3.54 2.33
C GLN A 128 15.50 4.79 1.43
N GLU A 129 15.10 4.63 0.17
CA GLU A 129 14.94 5.72 -0.79
C GLU A 129 13.79 6.65 -0.41
N ILE A 130 12.56 6.13 -0.27
CA ILE A 130 11.38 6.97 -0.07
C ILE A 130 11.30 7.61 1.32
N SER A 131 11.93 7.00 2.32
CA SER A 131 12.01 7.53 3.69
C SER A 131 13.18 8.49 3.88
N HIS A 132 13.94 8.80 2.83
CA HIS A 132 15.14 9.62 2.91
C HIS A 132 16.18 9.07 3.91
N GLY A 133 16.27 7.74 4.01
CA GLY A 133 17.16 7.02 4.93
C GLY A 133 16.67 6.94 6.38
N GLN A 134 15.41 7.32 6.67
CA GLN A 134 14.85 7.28 8.02
C GLN A 134 14.39 5.88 8.44
N LEU A 135 14.18 4.97 7.47
CA LEU A 135 13.76 3.59 7.69
C LEU A 135 14.67 2.59 6.95
N ASP A 136 14.98 1.50 7.63
CA ASP A 136 15.66 0.32 7.11
C ASP A 136 14.92 -0.96 7.57
N LEU A 137 14.98 -2.01 6.76
CA LEU A 137 14.44 -3.32 7.07
C LEU A 137 15.58 -4.32 7.32
N ASN A 138 15.62 -4.89 8.52
CA ASN A 138 16.48 -6.03 8.82
C ASN A 138 15.64 -7.29 8.97
N ILE A 139 15.42 -8.00 7.86
CA ILE A 139 14.62 -9.23 7.84
C ILE A 139 15.56 -10.43 7.86
N THR A 140 15.57 -11.17 8.98
CA THR A 140 16.27 -12.46 9.05
C THR A 140 15.34 -13.57 8.58
N ALA A 141 15.89 -14.62 7.98
CA ALA A 141 15.09 -15.71 7.42
C ALA A 141 15.73 -17.07 7.70
N ASP A 142 14.90 -18.09 7.84
CA ASP A 142 15.35 -19.48 7.69
C ASP A 142 15.00 -19.96 6.28
N THR A 143 16.00 -20.04 5.41
CA THR A 143 15.84 -20.42 4.01
C THR A 143 16.15 -21.88 3.72
N SER A 144 16.25 -22.72 4.76
CA SER A 144 16.69 -24.13 4.61
C SER A 144 15.65 -25.03 3.94
N LYS A 145 14.36 -24.78 4.14
CA LYS A 145 13.24 -25.55 3.58
C LYS A 145 11.92 -24.79 3.68
N PHE A 146 10.92 -25.24 2.94
CA PHE A 146 9.52 -24.90 3.24
C PHE A 146 9.02 -25.78 4.39
N TYR A 147 8.33 -25.16 5.34
CA TYR A 147 7.72 -25.84 6.48
C TYR A 147 6.28 -26.23 6.14
N ARG A 148 5.98 -27.54 6.22
CA ARG A 148 4.67 -28.07 5.84
C ARG A 148 3.60 -27.63 6.83
N MET A 149 2.64 -26.87 6.35
CA MET A 149 1.45 -26.47 7.11
C MET A 149 0.59 -27.69 7.46
N PRO A 150 -0.11 -27.68 8.61
CA PRO A 150 -0.92 -28.81 9.06
C PRO A 150 -2.19 -29.02 8.22
N ASN A 151 -2.66 -27.98 7.53
CA ASN A 151 -3.86 -28.02 6.70
C ASN A 151 -3.51 -27.72 5.24
N SER A 152 -4.41 -28.07 4.32
CA SER A 152 -4.27 -27.75 2.89
C SER A 152 -4.43 -26.24 2.66
N ALA A 153 -3.81 -25.70 1.61
CA ALA A 153 -3.91 -24.29 1.24
C ALA A 153 -5.37 -23.89 0.98
N GLU A 154 -6.13 -24.71 0.25
CA GLU A 154 -7.56 -24.48 -0.02
C GLU A 154 -8.39 -24.34 1.28
N SER A 155 -8.08 -25.15 2.29
CA SER A 155 -8.88 -25.24 3.52
C SER A 155 -8.84 -23.98 4.39
N TYR A 156 -7.85 -23.11 4.20
CA TYR A 156 -7.79 -21.82 4.88
C TYR A 156 -8.82 -20.82 4.35
N GLY A 157 -9.45 -21.07 3.19
CA GLY A 157 -10.54 -20.25 2.68
C GLY A 157 -10.14 -18.80 2.37
N TRP A 158 -8.89 -18.59 1.94
CA TRP A 158 -8.25 -17.27 1.82
C TRP A 158 -9.08 -16.23 1.05
N ASP A 159 -9.70 -16.66 -0.04
CA ASP A 159 -10.45 -15.79 -0.97
C ASP A 159 -11.92 -15.61 -0.58
N SER A 160 -12.36 -16.25 0.50
CA SER A 160 -13.71 -16.07 1.04
C SER A 160 -13.85 -14.82 1.92
N GLY A 161 -12.75 -14.08 2.13
CA GLY A 161 -12.67 -13.00 3.11
C GLY A 161 -12.36 -13.56 4.50
N LEU A 162 -11.10 -13.44 4.94
CA LEU A 162 -10.68 -13.96 6.24
C LEU A 162 -11.14 -13.03 7.37
N SER A 163 -11.69 -13.62 8.43
CA SER A 163 -11.76 -12.95 9.73
C SER A 163 -10.38 -12.88 10.39
N ASN A 164 -10.21 -11.95 11.32
CA ASN A 164 -8.99 -11.88 12.15
C ASN A 164 -8.68 -13.21 12.86
N GLN A 165 -9.71 -13.94 13.29
CA GLN A 165 -9.51 -15.25 13.95
C GLN A 165 -8.96 -16.31 12.99
N GLN A 166 -9.45 -16.35 11.75
CA GLN A 166 -8.94 -17.28 10.74
C GLN A 166 -7.51 -16.93 10.31
N HIS A 167 -7.22 -15.64 10.15
CA HIS A 167 -5.86 -15.18 9.83
C HIS A 167 -4.89 -15.48 10.98
N TYR A 168 -5.31 -15.25 12.23
CA TYR A 168 -4.53 -15.62 13.41
C TYR A 168 -4.20 -17.11 13.44
N ALA A 169 -5.21 -17.97 13.22
CA ALA A 169 -5.00 -19.42 13.18
C ALA A 169 -4.03 -19.85 12.06
N TYR A 170 -4.04 -19.18 10.90
CA TYR A 170 -3.04 -19.42 9.86
C TYR A 170 -1.63 -19.07 10.33
N VAL A 171 -1.44 -17.90 10.96
CA VAL A 171 -0.14 -17.45 11.47
C VAL A 171 0.37 -18.37 12.58
N GLU A 172 -0.50 -18.79 13.51
CA GLU A 172 -0.19 -19.75 14.57
C GLU A 172 0.25 -21.11 13.99
N ASN A 173 -0.51 -21.64 13.02
CA ASN A 173 -0.15 -22.89 12.32
C ASN A 173 1.20 -22.78 11.59
N ALA A 174 1.54 -21.62 11.03
CA ALA A 174 2.84 -21.39 10.40
C ALA A 174 3.99 -21.39 11.41
N LEU A 175 3.78 -20.81 12.59
CA LEU A 175 4.75 -20.88 13.68
C LEU A 175 4.93 -22.30 14.21
N ASP A 176 3.84 -23.05 14.38
CA ASP A 176 3.90 -24.46 14.79
C ASP A 176 4.63 -25.32 13.74
N ALA A 177 4.35 -25.10 12.45
CA ALA A 177 5.06 -25.76 11.35
C ALA A 177 6.55 -25.42 11.35
N TYR A 178 6.90 -24.15 11.58
CA TYR A 178 8.30 -23.71 11.72
C TYR A 178 8.99 -24.39 12.90
N MET A 179 8.33 -24.42 14.07
CA MET A 179 8.88 -25.02 15.29
C MET A 179 9.03 -26.54 15.18
N ASN A 180 8.24 -27.18 14.31
CA ASN A 180 8.30 -28.60 13.93
C ASN A 180 8.53 -29.54 15.14
N ASN A 181 7.55 -29.59 16.05
CA ASN A 181 7.60 -30.41 17.27
C ASN A 181 8.83 -30.15 18.17
N GLY A 182 9.36 -28.93 18.17
CA GLY A 182 10.48 -28.51 19.01
C GLY A 182 11.86 -28.71 18.37
N GLU A 183 11.93 -29.05 17.08
CA GLU A 183 13.19 -29.03 16.33
C GLU A 183 13.78 -27.62 16.24
N ASN A 184 12.91 -26.61 16.08
CA ASN A 184 13.31 -25.20 16.10
C ASN A 184 12.77 -24.51 17.36
N PRO A 185 13.55 -23.62 17.98
CA PRO A 185 13.02 -22.73 19.01
C PRO A 185 12.01 -21.74 18.40
N PRO A 186 11.12 -21.13 19.21
CA PRO A 186 10.34 -19.98 18.76
C PRO A 186 11.25 -18.92 18.13
N PRO A 187 10.79 -18.20 17.10
CA PRO A 187 11.56 -17.11 16.54
C PRO A 187 11.92 -16.06 17.61
N PRO A 188 13.08 -15.40 17.49
CA PRO A 188 13.41 -14.25 18.34
C PRO A 188 12.32 -13.19 18.24
N LEU A 189 12.09 -12.45 19.34
CA LEU A 189 11.18 -11.32 19.36
C LEU A 189 11.54 -10.33 18.24
N THR A 190 10.56 -10.02 17.40
CA THR A 190 10.74 -9.20 16.20
C THR A 190 9.59 -8.20 16.08
N ASP A 191 9.75 -7.17 15.27
CA ASP A 191 8.64 -6.23 15.01
C ASP A 191 7.57 -6.87 14.13
N ILE A 192 8.00 -7.55 13.05
CA ILE A 192 7.12 -8.18 12.05
C ILE A 192 7.55 -9.63 11.78
N LEU A 193 6.58 -10.55 11.83
CA LEU A 193 6.73 -11.91 11.32
C LEU A 193 6.23 -11.97 9.87
N TYR A 194 7.04 -12.48 8.95
CA TYR A 194 6.68 -12.67 7.55
C TYR A 194 6.48 -14.18 7.30
N VAL A 195 5.32 -14.56 6.77
CA VAL A 195 5.00 -15.93 6.37
C VAL A 195 4.83 -15.96 4.85
N VAL A 196 5.73 -16.67 4.17
CA VAL A 196 5.79 -16.71 2.70
C VAL A 196 5.44 -18.12 2.22
N PRO A 197 4.32 -18.33 1.51
CA PRO A 197 4.03 -19.63 0.94
C PRO A 197 4.88 -19.89 -0.32
N THR A 198 4.99 -21.16 -0.72
CA THR A 198 5.42 -21.52 -2.08
C THR A 198 4.55 -20.82 -3.14
N ARG A 199 5.15 -20.54 -4.30
CA ARG A 199 4.50 -20.05 -5.52
C ARG A 199 3.37 -20.95 -6.01
N ASN A 200 3.37 -22.22 -5.63
CA ASN A 200 2.31 -23.17 -6.00
C ASN A 200 1.01 -22.99 -5.19
N ALA A 201 1.03 -22.16 -4.13
CA ALA A 201 -0.12 -21.92 -3.25
C ALA A 201 -1.16 -20.98 -3.86
N ALA A 202 -1.66 -21.29 -5.07
CA ALA A 202 -2.60 -20.46 -5.83
C ALA A 202 -3.92 -20.15 -5.10
N TRP A 203 -4.25 -20.94 -4.07
CA TRP A 203 -5.40 -20.71 -3.19
C TRP A 203 -5.25 -19.47 -2.29
N LEU A 204 -4.03 -18.96 -2.12
CA LEU A 204 -3.74 -17.75 -1.36
C LEU A 204 -3.51 -16.61 -2.35
N SER A 205 -4.60 -16.03 -2.86
CA SER A 205 -4.50 -15.10 -4.00
C SER A 205 -3.76 -13.79 -3.70
N ARG A 206 -3.78 -13.33 -2.44
CA ARG A 206 -3.33 -11.99 -2.04
C ARG A 206 -2.56 -12.00 -0.71
N SER A 207 -1.67 -11.04 -0.56
CA SER A 207 -0.95 -10.76 0.68
C SER A 207 -1.83 -10.01 1.67
N LEU A 208 -1.55 -10.15 2.97
CA LEU A 208 -2.32 -9.55 4.06
C LEU A 208 -1.42 -9.21 5.26
N ALA A 209 -1.57 -8.00 5.78
CA ALA A 209 -1.05 -7.57 7.07
C ALA A 209 -2.09 -7.79 8.18
N SER A 210 -1.66 -8.39 9.28
CA SER A 210 -2.50 -8.58 10.47
C SER A 210 -2.78 -7.25 11.19
N SER A 211 -3.86 -7.21 11.96
CA SER A 211 -4.16 -6.19 12.98
C SER A 211 -3.95 -6.71 14.41
N PHE A 212 -3.15 -7.77 14.56
CA PHE A 212 -2.93 -8.49 15.81
C PHE A 212 -1.46 -8.92 15.96
N GLY A 213 -1.04 -9.18 17.19
CA GLY A 213 0.27 -9.77 17.47
C GLY A 213 0.31 -11.26 17.15
N ALA A 214 1.48 -11.75 16.71
CA ALA A 214 1.72 -13.17 16.50
C ALA A 214 2.19 -13.84 17.79
N PHE A 215 1.59 -14.99 18.10
CA PHE A 215 1.96 -15.82 19.23
C PHE A 215 2.09 -17.27 18.75
N THR A 216 2.96 -18.03 19.40
CA THR A 216 2.98 -19.49 19.29
C THR A 216 1.76 -20.10 19.99
N SER A 217 1.44 -21.36 19.69
CA SER A 217 0.33 -22.09 20.30
C SER A 217 0.45 -22.26 21.83
N ASP A 218 1.66 -22.16 22.39
CA ASP A 218 1.92 -22.15 23.83
C ASP A 218 1.87 -20.74 24.48
N GLY A 219 1.55 -19.71 23.70
CA GLY A 219 1.34 -18.33 24.16
C GLY A 219 2.60 -17.47 24.20
N THR A 220 3.71 -17.90 23.60
CA THR A 220 4.92 -17.06 23.49
C THR A 220 4.70 -15.95 22.47
N PHE A 221 4.86 -14.70 22.88
CA PHE A 221 4.76 -13.54 22.00
C PHE A 221 5.97 -13.46 21.04
N VAL A 222 5.70 -13.41 19.74
CA VAL A 222 6.73 -13.43 18.69
C VAL A 222 6.87 -12.06 18.01
N SER A 223 5.77 -11.42 17.65
CA SER A 223 5.80 -10.13 16.94
C SER A 223 4.53 -9.30 17.15
N LYS A 224 4.65 -7.98 16.98
CA LYS A 224 3.50 -7.05 17.05
C LYS A 224 2.55 -7.22 15.87
N ARG A 225 3.08 -7.58 14.70
CA ARG A 225 2.36 -7.77 13.46
C ARG A 225 2.88 -9.00 12.72
N ALA A 226 2.04 -9.61 11.92
CA ALA A 226 2.37 -10.60 10.92
C ALA A 226 1.98 -10.11 9.52
N ILE A 227 2.80 -10.44 8.53
CA ILE A 227 2.51 -10.28 7.11
C ILE A 227 2.53 -11.67 6.49
N THR A 228 1.41 -12.06 5.91
CA THR A 228 1.26 -13.35 5.22
C THR A 228 1.14 -13.08 3.73
N PHE A 229 2.02 -13.64 2.93
CA PHE A 229 2.00 -13.44 1.50
C PHE A 229 1.02 -14.38 0.80
N GLY A 230 0.46 -13.91 -0.31
CA GLY A 230 -0.19 -14.75 -1.30
C GLY A 230 0.71 -14.96 -2.51
N VAL A 231 0.11 -15.32 -3.66
CA VAL A 231 0.80 -15.43 -4.94
C VAL A 231 0.88 -14.11 -5.72
N ASP A 232 0.26 -13.04 -5.22
CA ASP A 232 0.25 -11.70 -5.83
C ASP A 232 1.64 -11.06 -6.06
N PRO A 233 2.69 -11.28 -5.23
CA PRO A 233 4.01 -10.74 -5.53
C PRO A 233 4.57 -11.36 -6.82
N TYR A 234 4.28 -12.64 -7.08
CA TYR A 234 4.80 -13.35 -8.25
C TYR A 234 4.00 -13.07 -9.53
N ASN A 235 2.71 -12.79 -9.38
CA ASN A 235 1.81 -12.59 -10.50
C ASN A 235 1.71 -11.13 -10.96
N SER A 236 1.90 -10.17 -10.06
CA SER A 236 1.58 -8.76 -10.33
C SER A 236 2.57 -7.77 -9.73
N TRP A 237 2.82 -7.82 -8.42
CA TRP A 237 3.36 -6.66 -7.68
C TRP A 237 4.86 -6.69 -7.41
N GLY A 238 5.49 -7.86 -7.54
CA GLY A 238 6.87 -8.04 -7.12
C GLY A 238 7.07 -7.73 -5.64
N TYR A 239 8.25 -7.23 -5.30
CA TYR A 239 8.62 -6.85 -3.93
C TYR A 239 7.70 -5.78 -3.31
N LYS A 240 6.96 -5.00 -4.12
CA LYS A 240 6.08 -3.93 -3.62
C LYS A 240 4.93 -4.43 -2.75
N ALA A 241 4.54 -5.69 -2.88
CA ALA A 241 3.60 -6.31 -1.95
C ALA A 241 4.15 -6.27 -0.51
N LEU A 242 5.45 -6.54 -0.32
CA LEU A 242 6.09 -6.41 1.00
C LEU A 242 6.02 -4.97 1.50
N ASN A 243 6.26 -3.98 0.63
CA ASN A 243 6.20 -2.56 1.00
C ASN A 243 4.78 -2.13 1.41
N HIS A 244 3.76 -2.54 0.65
CA HIS A 244 2.35 -2.27 0.93
C HIS A 244 1.95 -2.83 2.31
N GLU A 245 2.17 -4.12 2.54
CA GLU A 245 1.80 -4.77 3.81
C GLU A 245 2.62 -4.26 5.00
N THR A 246 3.87 -3.85 4.78
CA THR A 246 4.69 -3.20 5.81
C THR A 246 4.13 -1.81 6.14
N GLY A 247 3.55 -1.10 5.18
CA GLY A 247 2.79 0.14 5.40
C GLY A 247 1.66 -0.03 6.41
N HIS A 248 0.86 -1.09 6.29
CA HIS A 248 -0.19 -1.42 7.27
C HIS A 248 0.36 -1.76 8.65
N SER A 249 1.53 -2.40 8.71
CA SER A 249 2.21 -2.67 10.00
C SER A 249 2.62 -1.36 10.70
N MET A 250 2.92 -0.30 9.94
CA MET A 250 3.12 1.07 10.43
C MET A 250 1.82 1.88 10.56
N CYS A 251 0.65 1.24 10.45
CA CYS A 251 -0.68 1.84 10.53
C CYS A 251 -1.00 2.88 9.47
N LEU A 252 -0.56 2.64 8.24
CA LEU A 252 -1.14 3.30 7.07
C LEU A 252 -2.41 2.55 6.62
N PRO A 253 -3.44 3.27 6.18
CA PRO A 253 -4.66 2.67 5.62
C PRO A 253 -4.47 2.26 4.15
N ASP A 254 -5.39 1.43 3.67
CA ASP A 254 -5.70 1.30 2.25
C ASP A 254 -6.34 2.58 1.73
N LEU A 255 -5.82 3.08 0.60
CA LEU A 255 -6.27 4.30 -0.07
C LEU A 255 -7.09 4.02 -1.34
N TYR A 256 -7.40 2.75 -1.61
CA TYR A 256 -8.33 2.30 -2.66
C TYR A 256 -9.69 1.92 -2.07
N PRO A 257 -10.79 1.97 -2.85
CA PRO A 257 -12.09 1.53 -2.36
C PRO A 257 -12.11 0.01 -2.11
N LEU A 258 -12.65 -0.39 -0.96
CA LEU A 258 -12.93 -1.81 -0.68
C LEU A 258 -14.15 -2.33 -1.44
N ASP A 259 -15.00 -1.43 -1.95
CA ASP A 259 -16.10 -1.79 -2.84
C ASP A 259 -15.58 -1.98 -4.27
N LEU A 260 -15.60 -3.23 -4.73
CA LEU A 260 -15.12 -3.66 -6.05
C LEU A 260 -15.90 -3.07 -7.24
N ASN A 261 -17.00 -2.36 -6.99
CA ASN A 261 -17.70 -1.62 -8.03
C ASN A 261 -16.96 -0.33 -8.45
N PHE A 262 -15.94 0.08 -7.70
CA PHE A 262 -15.14 1.26 -7.99
C PHE A 262 -13.73 0.87 -8.50
N PRO A 263 -13.11 1.69 -9.37
CA PRO A 263 -11.72 1.52 -9.77
C PRO A 263 -10.76 1.58 -8.57
N THR A 264 -9.64 0.85 -8.64
CA THR A 264 -8.61 0.85 -7.58
C THR A 264 -8.12 2.27 -7.25
N GLY A 265 -7.77 3.07 -8.25
CA GLY A 265 -7.33 4.45 -8.07
C GLY A 265 -8.46 5.49 -8.02
N GLU A 266 -9.69 5.10 -7.71
CA GLU A 266 -10.84 6.01 -7.57
C GLU A 266 -10.51 7.23 -6.67
N PHE A 267 -9.78 7.01 -5.57
CA PHE A 267 -9.46 8.09 -4.63
C PHE A 267 -8.12 8.75 -4.93
N VAL A 268 -7.07 7.98 -5.24
CA VAL A 268 -5.69 8.47 -5.27
C VAL A 268 -4.95 8.22 -6.58
N GLY A 269 -5.58 7.61 -7.58
CA GLY A 269 -4.90 7.17 -8.81
C GLY A 269 -3.71 6.25 -8.51
N GLY A 270 -2.67 6.35 -9.34
CA GLY A 270 -1.41 5.63 -9.18
C GLY A 270 -0.37 6.33 -8.28
N TYR A 271 -0.77 7.29 -7.43
CA TYR A 271 0.15 8.15 -6.66
C TYR A 271 0.61 7.60 -5.31
N SER A 272 0.19 6.38 -4.94
CA SER A 272 0.68 5.72 -3.73
C SER A 272 0.57 4.20 -3.80
N VAL A 273 1.61 3.50 -3.30
CA VAL A 273 1.57 2.05 -3.11
C VAL A 273 0.46 1.61 -2.14
N MET A 274 -0.02 2.48 -1.24
CA MET A 274 -1.17 2.20 -0.36
C MET A 274 -2.53 2.32 -1.10
N GLY A 275 -2.54 2.93 -2.29
CA GLY A 275 -3.72 2.99 -3.16
C GLY A 275 -3.65 1.97 -4.29
N ASN A 276 -2.65 2.10 -5.17
CA ASN A 276 -2.38 1.11 -6.21
C ASN A 276 -0.92 0.66 -6.09
N VAL A 277 -0.72 -0.60 -5.71
CA VAL A 277 0.61 -1.20 -5.53
C VAL A 277 1.45 -1.13 -6.82
N GLY A 278 0.80 -1.31 -7.96
CA GLY A 278 1.37 -1.17 -9.31
C GLY A 278 1.29 0.24 -9.89
N GLY A 279 0.98 1.25 -9.06
CA GLY A 279 0.80 2.63 -9.46
C GLY A 279 1.99 3.21 -10.23
N ILE A 280 1.72 4.24 -11.04
CA ILE A 280 2.72 4.88 -11.88
C ILE A 280 3.68 5.79 -11.10
N ALA A 281 3.23 6.26 -9.93
CA ALA A 281 3.98 7.09 -9.00
C ALA A 281 3.74 6.59 -7.56
N PRO A 282 4.17 5.35 -7.22
CA PRO A 282 3.76 4.63 -6.02
C PRO A 282 4.47 5.07 -4.73
N ASP A 283 5.13 6.23 -4.68
CA ASP A 283 5.66 6.79 -3.42
C ASP A 283 4.54 7.04 -2.38
N PHE A 284 4.87 7.15 -1.09
CA PHE A 284 3.93 7.66 -0.10
C PHE A 284 3.69 9.15 -0.29
N PHE A 285 2.47 9.60 0.02
CA PHE A 285 2.15 11.03 0.09
C PHE A 285 3.02 11.73 1.13
N ALA A 286 3.34 13.01 0.93
CA ALA A 286 4.07 13.82 1.89
C ALA A 286 3.36 13.83 3.27
N TRP A 287 2.03 13.81 3.28
CA TRP A 287 1.22 13.65 4.49
C TRP A 287 1.57 12.37 5.27
N ASP A 288 1.66 11.23 4.58
CA ASP A 288 2.01 9.95 5.20
C ASP A 288 3.46 9.96 5.69
N LYS A 289 4.40 10.48 4.87
CA LYS A 289 5.81 10.60 5.27
C LYS A 289 5.97 11.52 6.49
N TRP A 290 5.18 12.58 6.61
CA TRP A 290 5.17 13.46 7.79
C TRP A 290 4.60 12.75 9.01
N ARG A 291 3.49 12.01 8.87
CA ARG A 291 2.95 11.16 9.95
C ARG A 291 3.95 10.15 10.46
N LEU A 292 4.66 9.48 9.56
CA LEU A 292 5.67 8.47 9.87
C LEU A 292 6.97 9.08 10.44
N GLY A 293 7.10 10.41 10.44
CA GLY A 293 8.27 11.13 10.93
C GLY A 293 9.48 11.05 10.00
N TRP A 294 9.25 10.80 8.71
CA TRP A 294 10.28 10.84 7.67
C TRP A 294 10.49 12.26 7.15
N LEU A 295 9.41 13.05 7.12
CA LEU A 295 9.47 14.49 6.98
C LEU A 295 9.35 15.13 8.37
N ALA A 296 10.12 16.19 8.60
CA ALA A 296 10.08 16.99 9.80
C ALA A 296 9.08 18.15 9.65
N ASP A 297 8.76 18.82 10.77
CA ASP A 297 7.83 19.95 10.76
C ASP A 297 8.35 21.13 9.95
N GLU A 298 9.67 21.26 9.85
CA GLU A 298 10.35 22.27 9.01
C GLU A 298 10.28 21.97 7.51
N ASP A 299 9.93 20.75 7.12
CA ASP A 299 9.70 20.39 5.71
C ASP A 299 8.27 20.76 5.25
N ILE A 300 7.41 21.24 6.16
CA ILE A 300 5.99 21.51 5.91
C ILE A 300 5.65 22.98 6.14
N ASP A 301 5.17 23.65 5.10
CA ASP A 301 4.62 24.99 5.24
C ASP A 301 3.14 24.90 5.63
N CYS A 302 2.79 25.41 6.80
CA CYS A 302 1.44 25.31 7.36
C CYS A 302 0.68 26.64 7.23
N ILE A 303 -0.52 26.59 6.64
CA ILE A 303 -1.45 27.71 6.50
C ILE A 303 -2.66 27.44 7.40
N LEU A 304 -2.85 28.31 8.39
CA LEU A 304 -3.96 28.25 9.36
C LEU A 304 -4.93 29.42 9.24
N GLU A 305 -4.52 30.50 8.58
CA GLU A 305 -5.26 31.76 8.51
C GLU A 305 -5.59 32.10 7.06
N HIS A 306 -6.71 32.79 6.88
CA HIS A 306 -7.11 33.35 5.59
C HIS A 306 -6.10 34.38 5.08
N GLY A 307 -5.91 34.44 3.77
CA GLY A 307 -4.98 35.33 3.10
C GLY A 307 -4.40 34.71 1.83
N THR A 308 -3.42 35.41 1.26
CA THR A 308 -2.66 34.91 0.11
C THR A 308 -1.20 34.74 0.50
N THR A 309 -0.66 33.54 0.28
CA THR A 309 0.73 33.21 0.58
C THR A 309 1.41 32.56 -0.63
N ARG A 310 2.74 32.62 -0.66
CA ARG A 310 3.57 31.99 -1.70
C ARG A 310 4.57 31.06 -1.08
N HIS A 311 4.78 29.92 -1.74
CA HIS A 311 5.58 28.82 -1.25
C HIS A 311 6.40 28.22 -2.37
N THR A 312 7.56 27.67 -2.05
CA THR A 312 8.42 26.97 -3.00
C THR A 312 8.53 25.52 -2.60
N LEU A 313 7.88 24.63 -3.36
CA LEU A 313 7.93 23.20 -3.16
C LEU A 313 9.17 22.61 -3.83
N THR A 314 9.88 21.75 -3.11
CA THR A 314 10.89 20.86 -3.67
C THR A 314 10.27 19.48 -3.91
N PRO A 315 10.72 18.72 -4.93
CA PRO A 315 10.16 17.41 -5.23
C PRO A 315 10.21 16.45 -4.04
N LEU A 316 9.14 15.68 -3.86
CA LEU A 316 9.01 14.74 -2.74
C LEU A 316 10.09 13.65 -2.75
N GLU A 317 10.58 13.31 -3.95
CA GLU A 317 11.54 12.24 -4.17
C GLU A 317 12.98 12.66 -3.83
N THR A 318 13.23 13.94 -3.54
CA THR A 318 14.55 14.44 -3.12
C THR A 318 14.55 14.83 -1.64
N GLN A 319 15.72 14.92 -1.02
CA GLN A 319 15.86 15.40 0.37
C GLN A 319 15.85 16.93 0.46
N GLY A 320 15.30 17.46 1.56
CA GLY A 320 15.40 18.86 1.97
C GLY A 320 14.52 19.86 1.21
N GLY A 321 14.31 21.02 1.84
CA GLY A 321 13.36 22.05 1.38
C GLY A 321 11.91 21.68 1.66
N THR A 322 10.99 22.62 1.43
CA THR A 322 9.56 22.43 1.69
C THR A 322 8.99 21.32 0.79
N LYS A 323 8.49 20.25 1.40
CA LYS A 323 7.92 19.07 0.70
C LYS A 323 6.43 19.16 0.50
N ALA A 324 5.73 19.85 1.39
CA ALA A 324 4.31 20.12 1.21
C ALA A 324 3.90 21.45 1.82
N VAL A 325 2.85 22.02 1.23
CA VAL A 325 2.06 23.09 1.84
C VAL A 325 0.75 22.48 2.31
N VAL A 326 0.40 22.71 3.57
CA VAL A 326 -0.84 22.19 4.17
C VAL A 326 -1.73 23.35 4.58
N VAL A 327 -2.97 23.36 4.11
CA VAL A 327 -4.01 24.30 4.55
C VAL A 327 -4.98 23.56 5.45
N ALA A 328 -5.02 23.91 6.74
CA ALA A 328 -5.97 23.32 7.68
C ALA A 328 -7.35 23.96 7.50
N ALA A 329 -8.29 23.25 6.87
CA ALA A 329 -9.63 23.78 6.59
C ALA A 329 -10.56 23.69 7.81
N ASN A 330 -10.40 22.64 8.62
CA ASN A 330 -11.10 22.47 9.90
C ASN A 330 -10.37 21.43 10.77
N LYS A 331 -10.98 21.03 11.90
CA LYS A 331 -10.42 20.07 12.87
C LYS A 331 -10.05 18.68 12.32
N THR A 332 -10.63 18.28 11.20
CA THR A 332 -10.50 16.94 10.61
C THR A 332 -10.14 16.96 9.13
N SER A 333 -10.12 18.12 8.48
CA SER A 333 -9.88 18.22 7.04
C SER A 333 -8.79 19.22 6.68
N ALA A 334 -7.91 18.82 5.77
CA ALA A 334 -6.84 19.66 5.23
C ALA A 334 -6.68 19.48 3.73
N LEU A 335 -6.19 20.51 3.06
CA LEU A 335 -5.70 20.46 1.70
C LEU A 335 -4.18 20.34 1.76
N VAL A 336 -3.60 19.48 0.94
CA VAL A 336 -2.16 19.35 0.80
C VAL A 336 -1.76 19.56 -0.64
N ALA A 337 -0.71 20.35 -0.85
CA ALA A 337 -0.03 20.51 -2.13
C ALA A 337 1.41 19.97 -2.00
N GLU A 338 1.79 19.05 -2.89
CA GLU A 338 3.16 18.49 -2.95
C GLU A 338 3.66 18.45 -4.39
N ALA A 339 4.97 18.49 -4.60
CA ALA A 339 5.56 18.39 -5.93
C ALA A 339 6.02 16.95 -6.21
N ARG A 340 5.57 16.39 -7.34
CA ARG A 340 5.89 15.02 -7.78
C ARG A 340 6.66 15.03 -9.10
N THR A 341 7.78 14.31 -9.16
CA THR A 341 8.66 14.28 -10.33
C THR A 341 9.13 12.88 -10.69
N ALA A 342 9.59 12.67 -11.93
CA ALA A 342 10.05 11.38 -12.42
C ALA A 342 11.41 10.96 -11.83
N LYS A 343 11.44 10.68 -10.53
CA LYS A 343 12.63 10.29 -9.75
C LYS A 343 12.25 9.22 -8.72
N GLY A 344 13.25 8.44 -8.30
CA GLY A 344 13.09 7.40 -7.29
C GLY A 344 11.88 6.50 -7.51
N ALA A 345 11.04 6.34 -6.49
CA ALA A 345 9.82 5.52 -6.59
C ALA A 345 8.88 5.97 -7.72
N ASP A 346 8.88 7.25 -8.07
CA ASP A 346 8.01 7.86 -9.07
C ASP A 346 8.64 7.98 -10.45
N GLU A 347 9.70 7.24 -10.75
CA GLU A 347 10.42 7.29 -12.03
C GLU A 347 9.52 7.16 -13.28
N LYS A 348 8.34 6.55 -13.14
CA LYS A 348 7.38 6.30 -14.23
C LYS A 348 6.27 7.34 -14.33
N ILE A 349 6.18 8.32 -13.42
CA ILE A 349 5.11 9.32 -13.42
C ILE A 349 4.94 9.95 -14.82
N CYS A 350 3.72 9.90 -15.33
CA CYS A 350 3.42 10.37 -16.69
C CYS A 350 3.11 11.88 -16.75
N ALA A 351 2.65 12.45 -15.65
CA ALA A 351 2.36 13.88 -15.50
C ALA A 351 3.02 14.46 -14.23
N PRO A 352 4.32 14.78 -14.27
CA PRO A 352 4.99 15.45 -13.15
C PRO A 352 4.46 16.88 -12.96
N GLY A 353 4.42 17.35 -11.72
CA GLY A 353 3.88 18.66 -11.38
C GLY A 353 3.50 18.78 -9.90
N VAL A 354 2.64 19.76 -9.58
CA VAL A 354 2.11 19.93 -8.22
C VAL A 354 0.82 19.10 -8.08
N LEU A 355 0.85 18.09 -7.23
CA LEU A 355 -0.28 17.25 -6.88
C LEU A 355 -1.06 17.88 -5.71
N LEU A 356 -2.38 17.92 -5.84
CA LEU A 356 -3.27 18.41 -4.79
C LEU A 356 -4.15 17.27 -4.28
N TYR A 357 -4.29 17.17 -2.96
CA TYR A 357 -5.18 16.18 -2.36
C TYR A 357 -5.76 16.68 -1.04
N THR A 358 -6.91 16.11 -0.70
CA THR A 358 -7.61 16.39 0.56
C THR A 358 -7.40 15.26 1.55
N ILE A 359 -7.36 15.64 2.82
CA ILE A 359 -7.34 14.74 3.98
C ILE A 359 -8.69 14.84 4.69
N ASP A 360 -9.23 13.69 5.11
CA ASP A 360 -10.34 13.59 6.06
C ASP A 360 -10.00 12.56 7.14
N THR A 361 -9.63 13.04 8.34
CA THR A 361 -9.21 12.16 9.44
C THR A 361 -10.36 11.34 10.03
N THR A 362 -11.62 11.64 9.65
CA THR A 362 -12.83 10.91 10.07
C THR A 362 -13.14 9.68 9.22
N ARG A 363 -12.47 9.51 8.08
CA ARG A 363 -12.70 8.37 7.19
C ARG A 363 -11.77 7.21 7.53
N SER A 364 -12.32 6.01 7.51
CA SER A 364 -11.55 4.80 7.73
C SER A 364 -10.77 4.40 6.48
N THR A 365 -9.84 3.47 6.65
CA THR A 365 -9.24 2.70 5.56
C THR A 365 -10.29 2.28 4.54
N GLY A 366 -9.99 2.43 3.25
CA GLY A 366 -10.92 2.04 2.18
C GLY A 366 -12.04 3.04 1.86
N GLU A 367 -12.21 4.11 2.64
CA GLU A 367 -13.30 5.09 2.46
C GLU A 367 -12.82 6.42 1.81
N GLY A 368 -11.58 6.43 1.32
CA GLY A 368 -10.92 7.59 0.73
C GLY A 368 -10.59 8.69 1.76
N PRO A 369 -9.83 8.37 2.83
CA PRO A 369 -9.35 9.37 3.79
C PRO A 369 -8.32 10.34 3.20
N ILE A 370 -7.70 9.95 2.08
CA ILE A 370 -6.92 10.81 1.18
C ILE A 370 -7.60 10.77 -0.18
N ARG A 371 -7.82 11.93 -0.80
CA ARG A 371 -8.41 12.02 -2.16
C ARG A 371 -7.67 13.02 -3.02
N VAL A 372 -7.12 12.56 -4.13
CA VAL A 372 -6.48 13.40 -5.15
C VAL A 372 -7.52 14.23 -5.89
N LEU A 373 -7.25 15.53 -5.94
CA LEU A 373 -8.01 16.50 -6.70
C LEU A 373 -7.53 16.48 -8.15
N ASP A 374 -8.44 16.14 -9.05
CA ASP A 374 -8.13 15.95 -10.46
C ASP A 374 -8.09 17.31 -11.19
N ALA A 375 -6.88 17.80 -11.50
CA ALA A 375 -6.68 19.05 -12.23
C ALA A 375 -7.02 18.97 -13.73
N THR A 376 -7.26 17.77 -14.26
CA THR A 376 -7.55 17.49 -15.67
C THR A 376 -8.83 16.68 -15.83
N PRO A 377 -9.95 17.11 -15.22
CA PRO A 377 -11.16 16.30 -15.17
C PRO A 377 -11.70 15.99 -16.57
N GLY A 378 -11.94 14.71 -16.83
CA GLY A 378 -12.44 14.23 -18.13
C GLY A 378 -11.37 14.07 -19.21
N SER A 379 -10.09 14.12 -18.84
CA SER A 379 -9.00 13.64 -19.71
C SER A 379 -9.08 12.12 -19.90
N ASP A 380 -8.32 11.61 -20.87
CA ASP A 380 -8.12 10.16 -21.05
C ASP A 380 -7.14 9.57 -20.01
N SER A 381 -6.65 10.39 -19.06
CA SER A 381 -5.58 10.06 -18.12
C SER A 381 -4.26 9.66 -18.84
N CYS A 382 -3.30 9.08 -18.12
CA CYS A 382 -2.05 8.56 -18.68
C CYS A 382 -1.54 7.32 -17.92
N GLY A 383 -0.56 6.63 -18.51
CA GLY A 383 0.16 5.57 -17.81
C GLY A 383 -0.53 4.21 -17.72
N SER A 384 -1.59 4.00 -18.50
CA SER A 384 -2.41 2.78 -18.44
C SER A 384 -1.63 1.49 -18.71
N GLU A 385 -0.54 1.59 -19.47
CA GLU A 385 0.41 0.51 -19.77
C GLU A 385 1.28 0.10 -18.58
N VAL A 386 1.36 0.95 -17.54
CA VAL A 386 2.13 0.70 -16.32
C VAL A 386 1.21 0.24 -15.19
N SER A 387 0.14 1.00 -14.90
CA SER A 387 -0.68 0.82 -13.70
C SER A 387 -2.08 0.27 -13.96
N GLY A 388 -2.43 -0.04 -15.21
CA GLY A 388 -3.82 -0.12 -15.63
C GLY A 388 -4.45 1.28 -15.74
N TRP A 389 -5.67 1.35 -16.27
CA TRP A 389 -6.37 2.62 -16.40
C TRP A 389 -6.76 3.15 -15.02
N GLU A 390 -6.28 4.36 -14.69
CA GLU A 390 -6.61 5.05 -13.44
C GLU A 390 -7.03 6.47 -13.76
N PRO A 391 -8.17 6.97 -13.23
CA PRO A 391 -8.76 8.23 -13.66
C PRO A 391 -7.96 9.48 -13.28
N LYS A 392 -6.95 9.34 -12.40
CA LYS A 392 -6.27 10.49 -11.76
C LYS A 392 -4.78 10.56 -12.05
N ASN A 393 -4.20 9.73 -12.92
CA ASN A 393 -2.74 9.69 -13.12
C ASN A 393 -2.14 10.97 -13.71
N ASP A 394 -2.97 11.86 -14.27
CA ASP A 394 -2.58 13.16 -14.82
C ASP A 394 -3.05 14.36 -13.99
N ALA A 395 -3.48 14.14 -12.74
CA ALA A 395 -4.12 15.13 -11.88
C ALA A 395 -3.24 16.32 -11.43
N THR A 396 -1.98 16.41 -11.85
CA THR A 396 -1.05 17.46 -11.40
C THR A 396 -1.30 18.81 -12.08
N LEU A 397 -1.05 19.89 -11.36
CA LEU A 397 -0.88 21.22 -11.95
C LEU A 397 0.46 21.29 -12.69
N SER A 398 0.46 21.91 -13.87
CA SER A 398 1.66 22.13 -14.68
C SER A 398 1.59 23.46 -15.45
N LEU A 399 2.75 24.04 -15.77
CA LEU A 399 2.81 25.29 -16.54
C LEU A 399 2.39 25.12 -18.02
N SER A 400 2.41 23.89 -18.54
CA SER A 400 1.95 23.55 -19.88
C SER A 400 0.46 23.16 -19.94
N GLY A 401 -0.13 22.76 -18.82
CA GLY A 401 -1.53 22.34 -18.71
C GLY A 401 -2.35 23.24 -17.77
N THR A 402 -3.08 22.61 -16.85
CA THR A 402 -3.86 23.31 -15.82
C THR A 402 -2.90 23.93 -14.80
N LYS A 403 -2.95 25.26 -14.66
CA LYS A 403 -2.07 26.01 -13.75
C LYS A 403 -2.65 26.27 -12.38
N SER A 404 -3.97 26.15 -12.21
CA SER A 404 -4.62 26.45 -10.94
C SER A 404 -5.82 25.55 -10.69
N TYR A 405 -6.11 25.30 -9.42
CA TYR A 405 -7.25 24.53 -8.97
C TYR A 405 -7.98 25.25 -7.84
N GLU A 406 -9.30 25.31 -7.91
CA GLU A 406 -10.17 25.83 -6.85
C GLU A 406 -10.85 24.67 -6.12
N VAL A 407 -10.63 24.57 -4.81
CA VAL A 407 -11.18 23.50 -3.98
C VAL A 407 -12.62 23.82 -3.64
N SER A 408 -13.53 23.05 -4.23
CA SER A 408 -14.97 23.28 -4.13
C SER A 408 -15.44 23.36 -2.67
N GLY A 409 -16.05 24.49 -2.32
CA GLY A 409 -16.65 24.73 -0.99
C GLY A 409 -15.65 25.07 0.12
N TRP A 410 -14.35 25.15 -0.16
CA TRP A 410 -13.32 25.42 0.87
C TRP A 410 -12.79 26.84 0.85
N GLY A 411 -13.11 27.63 -0.19
CA GLY A 411 -12.55 28.98 -0.35
C GLY A 411 -11.03 28.98 -0.58
N ILE A 412 -10.47 27.85 -1.02
CA ILE A 412 -9.03 27.71 -1.27
C ILE A 412 -8.78 27.56 -2.76
N LYS A 413 -7.86 28.34 -3.29
CA LYS A 413 -7.34 28.19 -4.65
C LYS A 413 -5.83 28.09 -4.61
N VAL A 414 -5.29 27.11 -5.33
CA VAL A 414 -3.85 26.93 -5.50
C VAL A 414 -3.48 27.21 -6.95
N SER A 415 -2.48 28.04 -7.18
CA SER A 415 -1.96 28.37 -8.51
C SER A 415 -0.47 28.08 -8.58
N LEU A 416 -0.05 27.29 -9.57
CA LEU A 416 1.35 27.11 -9.95
C LEU A 416 1.82 28.35 -10.73
N ILE A 417 2.82 29.03 -10.18
CA ILE A 417 3.34 30.31 -10.68
C ILE A 417 4.58 30.08 -11.54
N ASP A 418 5.49 29.19 -11.10
CA ASP A 418 6.77 28.92 -11.76
C ASP A 418 7.26 27.49 -11.48
N ASP A 419 8.07 26.92 -12.38
CA ASP A 419 8.65 25.56 -12.26
C ASP A 419 10.16 25.52 -12.61
N LYS A 420 10.94 26.44 -12.05
CA LYS A 420 12.37 26.59 -12.37
C LYS A 420 13.28 25.72 -11.52
N ASP A 421 14.36 25.25 -12.16
CA ASP A 421 15.44 24.50 -11.51
C ASP A 421 14.97 23.27 -10.70
N GLY A 422 13.83 22.69 -11.10
CA GLY A 422 13.23 21.53 -10.43
C GLY A 422 12.51 21.87 -9.12
N GLN A 423 12.18 23.14 -8.87
CA GLN A 423 11.35 23.61 -7.78
C GLN A 423 10.05 24.22 -8.33
N PHE A 424 9.00 24.23 -7.52
CA PHE A 424 7.66 24.67 -7.94
C PHE A 424 7.19 25.81 -7.03
N GLU A 425 7.06 27.02 -7.57
CA GLU A 425 6.49 28.15 -6.84
C GLU A 425 4.96 28.11 -6.96
N ILE A 426 4.27 28.03 -5.83
CA ILE A 426 2.81 28.07 -5.77
C ILE A 426 2.33 29.30 -4.98
N GLU A 427 1.17 29.81 -5.38
CA GLU A 427 0.40 30.79 -4.63
C GLU A 427 -0.86 30.11 -4.10
N VAL A 428 -1.12 30.26 -2.80
CA VAL A 428 -2.32 29.75 -2.14
C VAL A 428 -3.16 30.93 -1.70
N GLU A 429 -4.39 31.00 -2.21
CA GLU A 429 -5.40 31.96 -1.80
C GLU A 429 -6.40 31.22 -0.89
N TYR A 430 -6.52 31.63 0.38
CA TYR A 430 -7.48 31.09 1.34
C TYR A 430 -8.43 32.21 1.80
N LEU A 431 -9.66 32.19 1.31
CA LEU A 431 -10.64 33.29 1.37
C LEU A 431 -11.65 33.16 2.50
#